data_AF-A0A2E9CW53-F1
#
_entry.id   AF-A0A2E9CW53-F1
#
_cell.length_a   1.000
_cell.length_b   1.000
_cell.length_c   1.000
_cell.angle_alpha   90.00
_cell.angle_beta   90.00
_cell.angle_gamma   90.00
#
_symmetry.space_group_name_H-M   'P 1'
#
loop_
_entity.id
_entity.type
_entity.pdbx_description
1 polymer ?
#
loop_
_entity_poly.entity_id
_entity_poly.type
_entity_poly.pdbx_seq_one_letter_code
_entity_poly.pdbx_strand_id
1 'polypeptide(L)' 'NVTPLEPEWEGHVTLEFSNTTPLPAKIYANEGAAQFLFLHGQEICEKSYADRKGKYMYQKNVTLPKL' A
#
# COMPACT_ATOMS: atom_id res chain seq x y z
N ASN A 1 0.62 6.26 -8.57
CA ASN A 1 0.94 4.86 -8.90
C ASN A 1 0.39 3.99 -7.79
N VAL A 2 -0.21 2.83 -8.07
CA VAL A 2 -0.72 1.93 -7.02
C VAL A 2 -0.11 0.56 -7.23
N THR A 3 0.63 0.10 -6.22
CA THR A 3 1.05 -1.30 -6.15
C THR A 3 -0.06 -2.08 -5.45
N PRO A 4 -0.65 -3.11 -6.06
CA PRO A 4 -1.65 -3.94 -5.39
C PRO A 4 -1.08 -4.55 -4.10
N LEU A 5 -1.93 -4.67 -3.08
CA LEU A 5 -1.58 -5.45 -1.89
C LEU A 5 -1.76 -6.93 -2.24
N GLU A 6 -0.66 -7.67 -2.18
CA GLU A 6 -0.64 -9.11 -2.46
C GLU A 6 -1.28 -9.91 -1.31
N PRO A 7 -1.77 -11.14 -1.56
CA PRO A 7 -2.32 -12.00 -0.52
C PRO A 7 -1.38 -12.14 0.69
N GLU A 8 -1.99 -12.12 1.88
CA GLU A 8 -1.33 -12.22 3.19
C GLU A 8 -0.34 -11.09 3.51
N TRP A 9 -0.31 -9.99 2.74
CA TRP A 9 0.42 -8.80 3.15
C TRP A 9 -0.20 -8.19 4.42
N GLU A 10 0.65 -7.81 5.38
CA GLU A 10 0.25 -7.12 6.61
C GLU A 10 1.13 -5.88 6.83
N GLY A 11 0.51 -4.75 7.24
CA GLY A 11 1.20 -3.54 7.65
C GLY A 11 0.38 -2.27 7.45
N HIS A 12 1.03 -1.11 7.63
CA HIS A 12 0.50 0.19 7.22
C HIS A 12 0.84 0.47 5.76
N VAL A 13 -0.10 0.98 4.98
CA VAL A 13 0.13 1.27 3.56
C VAL A 13 0.85 2.61 3.41
N THR A 14 1.94 2.62 2.63
CA THR A 14 2.63 3.86 2.24
C THR A 14 1.91 4.48 1.05
N LEU A 15 1.45 5.73 1.20
CA LEU A 15 0.81 6.49 0.13
C LEU A 15 1.79 7.51 -0.46
N GLU A 16 1.81 7.63 -1.78
CA GLU A 16 2.56 8.66 -2.51
C GLU A 16 1.58 9.71 -3.04
N PHE A 17 1.77 10.96 -2.62
CA PHE A 17 0.94 12.09 -3.06
C PHE A 17 1.73 12.95 -4.05
N SER A 18 1.07 13.32 -5.16
CA SER A 18 1.59 14.27 -6.13
C SER A 18 0.54 15.35 -6.37
N ASN A 19 0.93 16.61 -6.20
CA ASN A 19 0.08 17.75 -6.51
C ASN A 19 0.35 18.21 -7.94
N THR A 20 -0.61 17.99 -8.84
CA THR A 20 -0.52 18.36 -10.26
C THR A 20 -1.07 19.76 -10.55
N THR A 21 -1.47 20.52 -9.52
CA THR A 21 -1.98 21.88 -9.63
C THR A 21 -0.95 22.91 -9.18
N PRO A 22 -1.01 24.16 -9.65
CA PRO A 22 -0.12 25.23 -9.20
C PRO A 22 -0.49 25.78 -7.80
N LEU A 23 -1.63 25.36 -7.23
CA LEU A 23 -2.09 25.82 -5.93
C LEU A 23 -1.63 24.85 -4.83
N PRO A 24 -1.33 25.34 -3.61
CA PRO A 24 -1.02 24.47 -2.49
C PRO A 24 -2.18 23.53 -2.15
N ALA A 25 -1.89 22.23 -2.02
CA ALA A 25 -2.80 21.23 -1.49
C ALA A 25 -2.46 20.99 0.00
N LYS A 26 -3.47 21.08 0.88
CA LYS A 26 -3.34 20.73 2.30
C LYS A 26 -3.95 19.35 2.50
N ILE A 27 -3.24 18.48 3.19
CA ILE A 27 -3.68 17.12 3.55
C ILE A 27 -3.69 17.04 5.08
N TYR A 28 -4.80 16.62 5.65
CA TYR A 28 -5.02 16.52 7.10
C TYR A 28 -5.14 15.06 7.54
N ALA A 29 -4.68 14.78 8.76
CA ALA A 29 -4.89 13.47 9.36
C ALA A 29 -6.39 13.16 9.49
N ASN A 30 -6.77 11.92 9.21
CA ASN A 30 -8.13 11.38 9.34
C ASN A 30 -9.19 11.93 8.36
N GLU A 31 -8.82 12.68 7.31
CA GLU A 31 -9.80 13.19 6.33
C GLU A 31 -10.28 12.16 5.30
N GLY A 32 -9.69 10.95 5.31
CA GLY A 32 -9.89 9.93 4.29
C GLY A 32 -9.14 10.27 3.00
N ALA A 33 -8.18 9.44 2.61
CA ALA A 33 -7.32 9.71 1.44
C ALA A 33 -7.46 8.69 0.30
N ALA A 34 -7.94 7.49 0.60
CA ALA A 34 -8.10 6.40 -0.36
C ALA A 34 -9.11 5.37 0.15
N GLN A 35 -9.58 4.51 -0.75
CA GLN A 35 -10.40 3.34 -0.44
C GLN A 35 -9.69 2.08 -0.95
N PHE A 36 -9.77 1.01 -0.16
CA PHE A 36 -9.34 -0.31 -0.61
C PHE A 36 -10.51 -1.07 -1.20
N LEU A 37 -10.26 -1.70 -2.34
CA LEU A 37 -11.15 -2.67 -2.95
C LEU A 37 -10.51 -4.05 -2.80
N PHE A 38 -11.24 -4.98 -2.22
CA PHE A 38 -10.80 -6.36 -2.05
C PHE A 38 -11.38 -7.20 -3.18
N LEU A 39 -10.50 -7.90 -3.90
CA LEU A 39 -10.86 -8.78 -4.99
C LEU A 39 -10.57 -10.21 -4.59
N HIS A 40 -11.52 -11.11 -4.83
CA HIS A 40 -11.37 -12.52 -4.54
C HIS A 40 -10.63 -13.23 -5.68
N GLY A 41 -9.56 -13.97 -5.36
CA GLY A 41 -8.87 -14.83 -6.32
C GLY A 41 -9.71 -16.06 -6.67
N GLN A 42 -9.57 -16.60 -7.88
CA GLN A 42 -10.29 -17.83 -8.26
C GLN A 42 -9.72 -19.07 -7.57
N GLU A 43 -8.42 -19.05 -7.27
CA GLU A 43 -7.68 -20.14 -6.65
C GLU A 43 -6.79 -19.60 -5.54
N ILE A 44 -6.31 -20.48 -4.67
CA ILE A 44 -5.32 -20.14 -3.63
C ILE A 44 -4.01 -19.78 -4.34
N CYS A 45 -3.36 -18.69 -3.92
CA CYS A 45 -2.07 -18.31 -4.48
C CYS A 45 -0.99 -19.36 -4.15
N GLU A 46 -0.16 -19.74 -5.13
CA GLU A 46 0.92 -20.71 -4.92
C GLU A 46 1.97 -20.21 -3.91
N LYS A 47 2.26 -18.91 -3.92
CA LYS A 47 3.15 -18.24 -2.96
C LYS A 47 2.58 -16.88 -2.59
N SER A 48 2.32 -16.67 -1.31
CA SER A 48 1.84 -15.40 -0.78
C SER A 48 2.97 -14.38 -0.58
N TYR A 49 2.61 -13.14 -0.23
CA TYR A 49 3.60 -12.13 0.18
C TYR A 49 4.36 -12.55 1.45
N ALA A 50 3.66 -13.23 2.36
CA ALA A 50 4.22 -13.78 3.58
C ALA A 50 5.24 -14.88 3.28
N ASP A 51 4.90 -15.83 2.39
CA ASP A 51 5.79 -16.91 1.97
C ASP A 51 7.09 -16.38 1.37
N ARG A 52 6.98 -15.31 0.58
CA ARG A 52 8.11 -14.63 -0.07
C ARG A 52 8.98 -13.85 0.92
N LYS A 53 8.59 -13.73 2.19
CA LYS A 53 9.22 -12.84 3.19
C LYS A 53 9.38 -11.42 2.63
N GLY A 54 8.29 -10.91 2.05
CA GLY A 54 8.32 -9.68 1.27
C GLY A 54 8.90 -8.49 2.05
N LYS A 55 9.64 -7.64 1.34
CA LYS A 55 10.46 -6.54 1.88
C LYS A 55 9.73 -5.53 2.77
N TYR A 56 8.41 -5.40 2.62
CA TYR A 56 7.55 -4.45 3.32
C TYR A 56 6.51 -5.13 4.22
N MET A 57 6.73 -6.39 4.59
CA MET A 57 5.90 -7.11 5.55
C MET A 57 6.02 -6.48 6.95
N TYR A 58 4.91 -6.35 7.66
CA TYR A 58 4.78 -5.75 8.99
C TYR A 58 5.29 -4.30 9.11
N GLN A 59 5.32 -3.54 8.00
CA GLN A 59 5.77 -2.15 8.06
C GLN A 59 4.81 -1.29 8.89
N LYS A 60 5.35 -0.41 9.74
CA LYS A 60 4.55 0.43 10.65
C LYS A 60 4.63 1.92 10.35
N ASN A 61 5.64 2.35 9.61
CA ASN A 61 5.87 3.76 9.28
C ASN A 61 6.08 3.90 7.77
N VAL A 62 6.27 5.14 7.32
CA VAL A 62 6.74 5.41 5.97
C VAL A 62 8.11 4.75 5.79
N THR A 63 8.15 3.70 4.98
CA THR A 63 9.37 2.93 4.69
C THR A 63 9.95 3.42 3.37
N LEU A 64 11.22 3.83 3.38
CA LEU A 64 11.94 4.21 2.16
C LEU A 64 12.14 2.99 1.24
N PRO A 65 12.29 3.20 -0.08
CA PRO A 65 12.53 2.12 -1.02
C PRO A 65 13.73 1.25 -0.61
N LYS A 66 13.51 -0.06 -0.51
CA LYS A 66 14.57 -1.06 -0.36
C LYS A 66 14.91 -1.62 -1.74
N LEU A 67 16.21 -1.61 -2.09
CA LEU A 67 16.77 -2.26 -3.27
C LEU A 67 16.69 -3.78 -3.13
#